data_AF-A0A6B1HCB3-F1
#
_entry.id   AF-A0A6B1HCB3-F1
#
_cell.length_a   1.000
_cell.length_b   1.000
_cell.length_c   1.000
_cell.angle_alpha   90.00
_cell.angle_beta   90.00
_cell.angle_gamma   90.00
#
_symmetry.space_group_name_H-M   'P 1'
#
loop_
_entity.id
_entity.type
_entity.pdbx_description
1 polymer ?
#
loop_
_entity_poly.entity_id
_entity_poly.type
_entity_poly.pdbx_seq_one_letter_code
_entity_poly.pdbx_strand_id
1 'polypeptide(L)'
;MQERLKPWRCACNGRRILLIDDAKGRDVARRAGIPLVGLAGVLLAAKSKGLLVAVNPVLEDLVGVGYRLSRQLIDGIRRRANE
;
A
#
# COMPACT_ATOMS: atom_id res chain seq x y z
N MET A 1 5.98 -19.70 -20.26
CA MET A 1 6.54 -19.36 -18.93
C MET A 1 6.51 -17.85 -18.74
N GLN A 2 5.35 -17.27 -18.41
CA GLN A 2 5.20 -15.85 -18.07
C GLN A 2 4.12 -15.73 -16.99
N GLU A 3 4.49 -16.03 -15.75
CA GLU A 3 3.69 -15.62 -14.59
C GLU A 3 3.97 -14.14 -14.35
N ARG A 4 3.13 -13.29 -14.94
CA ARG A 4 2.95 -11.91 -14.50
C ARG A 4 2.56 -11.93 -13.02
N LEU A 5 3.56 -11.74 -12.16
CA LEU A 5 3.39 -11.56 -10.72
C LEU A 5 2.38 -10.43 -10.48
N LYS A 6 1.15 -10.79 -10.10
CA LYS A 6 0.16 -9.82 -9.62
C LYS A 6 0.68 -9.28 -8.28
N PRO A 7 0.93 -7.97 -8.11
CA PRO A 7 1.69 -7.45 -6.96
C PRO A 7 1.01 -7.58 -5.59
N TRP A 8 -0.22 -8.12 -5.52
CA TRP A 8 -1.12 -7.89 -4.39
C TRP A 8 -1.77 -9.16 -3.79
N ARG A 9 -1.19 -10.35 -4.04
CA ARG A 9 -1.67 -11.56 -3.36
C ARG A 9 -1.05 -11.65 -1.96
N CYS A 10 -1.86 -11.36 -0.92
CA CYS A 10 -1.68 -12.00 0.39
C CYS A 10 -2.03 -13.48 0.21
N ALA A 11 -1.08 -14.29 -0.25
CA ALA A 11 -1.14 -15.73 -0.08
C ALA A 11 -0.39 -16.03 1.23
N CYS A 12 -1.09 -16.63 2.19
CA CYS A 12 -0.55 -17.11 3.45
C CYS A 12 0.39 -18.30 3.15
N ASN A 13 1.58 -18.01 2.64
CA ASN A 13 2.61 -19.01 2.33
C ASN A 13 3.94 -18.51 2.90
N GLY A 14 4.05 -18.45 4.23
CA GLY A 14 5.28 -18.16 4.99
C GLY A 14 5.99 -16.81 4.75
N ARG A 15 5.54 -15.98 3.80
CA ARG A 15 6.17 -14.70 3.46
C ARG A 15 5.60 -13.59 4.34
N ARG A 16 6.36 -13.25 5.38
CA ARG A 16 6.15 -12.04 6.19
C ARG A 16 6.49 -10.82 5.34
N ILE A 17 5.53 -9.92 5.16
CA ILE A 17 5.73 -8.65 4.47
C ILE A 17 5.88 -7.57 5.54
N LEU A 18 6.92 -6.74 5.43
CA LEU A 18 7.13 -5.64 6.35
C LEU A 18 6.25 -4.45 5.94
N LEU A 19 5.36 -4.04 6.84
CA LEU A 19 4.65 -2.76 6.74
C LEU A 19 5.49 -1.69 7.44
N ILE A 20 5.97 -0.71 6.67
CA ILE A 20 6.75 0.40 7.20
C ILE A 20 6.46 1.66 6.38
N ASP A 21 6.13 2.75 7.07
CA ASP A 21 5.77 4.02 6.42
C ASP A 21 6.93 5.04 6.39
N ASP A 22 8.00 4.79 7.15
CA ASP A 22 9.18 5.65 7.14
C ASP A 22 10.03 5.48 5.86
N ALA A 23 10.46 6.59 5.26
CA ALA A 23 11.25 6.58 4.03
C ALA A 23 12.63 5.94 4.22
N LYS A 24 13.34 6.27 5.31
CA LYS A 24 14.67 5.72 5.59
C LYS A 24 14.56 4.23 5.93
N GLY A 25 13.55 3.85 6.69
CA GLY A 25 13.25 2.46 7.01
C GLY A 25 12.94 1.61 5.76
N ARG A 26 12.15 2.15 4.81
CA ARG A 26 11.92 1.49 3.52
C ARG A 26 13.22 1.29 2.75
N ASP A 27 14.12 2.27 2.74
CA ASP A 27 15.39 2.15 2.03
C ASP A 27 16.30 1.08 2.64
N VAL A 28 16.39 1.00 3.97
CA VAL A 28 17.14 -0.07 4.65
C VAL A 28 16.53 -1.44 4.33
N ALA A 29 15.21 -1.59 4.45
CA ALA A 29 14.53 -2.86 4.17
C ALA A 29 14.67 -3.29 2.70
N ARG A 30 14.63 -2.35 1.74
CA ARG A 30 14.91 -2.61 0.33
C ARG A 30 16.33 -3.16 0.13
N ARG A 31 17.34 -2.51 0.73
CA ARG A 31 18.73 -2.97 0.65
C ARG A 31 18.92 -4.34 1.29
N ALA A 32 18.15 -4.65 2.33
CA ALA A 32 18.14 -5.95 2.99
C ALA A 32 17.35 -7.04 2.23
N GLY A 33 16.74 -6.72 1.07
CA GLY A 33 15.94 -7.69 0.32
C GLY A 33 14.63 -8.09 1.01
N ILE A 34 14.16 -7.31 1.99
CA ILE A 34 12.93 -7.60 2.74
C ILE A 34 11.74 -7.15 1.88
N PRO A 35 10.74 -8.02 1.63
CA PRO A 35 9.51 -7.62 0.97
C PRO A 35 8.76 -6.56 1.77
N LEU A 36 8.41 -5.45 1.13
CA LEU A 36 7.76 -4.30 1.76
C LEU A 36 6.34 -4.09 1.23
N VAL A 37 5.46 -3.61 2.11
CA VAL A 37 4.21 -2.95 1.73
C VAL A 37 4.12 -1.62 2.47
N GLY A 38 3.65 -0.58 1.79
CA GLY A 38 3.32 0.70 2.43
C GLY A 38 1.81 0.82 2.63
N LEU A 39 1.38 1.86 3.35
CA LEU A 39 -0.04 2.17 3.55
C LEU A 39 -0.86 2.10 2.24
N ALA A 40 -0.36 2.74 1.18
CA ALA A 40 -0.98 2.73 -0.15
C ALA A 40 -1.30 1.31 -0.65
N GLY A 41 -0.38 0.37 -0.43
CA GLY A 41 -0.56 -1.02 -0.84
C GLY A 41 -1.64 -1.74 -0.03
N VAL A 42 -1.71 -1.46 1.27
CA VAL A 42 -2.73 -1.99 2.16
C VAL A 42 -4.12 -1.50 1.75
N LEU A 43 -4.27 -0.19 1.52
CA LEU A 43 -5.54 0.42 1.11
C LEU A 43 -6.04 -0.12 -0.23
N LEU A 44 -5.17 -0.19 -1.24
CA LEU A 44 -5.51 -0.75 -2.55
C LEU A 44 -5.88 -2.24 -2.45
N ALA A 45 -5.14 -3.01 -1.64
CA ALA A 45 -5.46 -4.42 -1.42
C ALA A 45 -6.83 -4.58 -0.75
N ALA A 46 -7.12 -3.77 0.27
CA ALA A 46 -8.42 -3.79 0.96
C ALA A 46 -9.58 -3.46 0.02
N LYS A 47 -9.45 -2.41 -0.82
CA LYS A 47 -10.44 -2.09 -1.85
C LYS A 47 -10.62 -3.23 -2.85
N SER A 48 -9.53 -3.80 -3.36
CA SER A 48 -9.60 -4.90 -4.34
C SER A 48 -10.28 -6.16 -3.80
N LYS A 49 -10.29 -6.35 -2.48
CA LYS A 49 -10.96 -7.44 -1.78
C LYS A 49 -12.40 -7.11 -1.37
N GLY A 50 -12.90 -5.92 -1.69
CA GLY A 50 -14.22 -5.45 -1.29
C GLY A 50 -14.36 -5.09 0.20
N LEU A 51 -13.23 -4.97 0.92
CA LEU A 51 -13.23 -4.58 2.34
C LEU A 51 -13.37 -3.06 2.52
N LEU A 52 -13.04 -2.29 1.48
CA LEU A 52 -13.28 -0.85 1.40
C LEU A 52 -14.15 -0.57 0.19
N VAL A 53 -15.25 0.17 0.40
CA VAL A 53 -16.11 0.67 -0.68
C VAL A 53 -15.38 1.72 -1.50
N ALA A 54 -14.67 2.64 -0.83
CA ALA A 54 -13.85 3.67 -1.44
C ALA A 54 -12.55 3.87 -0.64
N VAL A 55 -11.47 4.25 -1.32
CA VAL A 55 -10.21 4.61 -0.65
C VAL A 55 -10.19 6.08 -0.23
N ASN A 56 -10.92 6.94 -0.92
CA ASN A 56 -10.84 8.38 -0.68
C ASN A 56 -11.23 8.83 0.74
N PRO A 57 -12.33 8.34 1.35
CA PRO A 57 -12.70 8.73 2.71
C PRO A 57 -11.61 8.35 3.73
N VAL A 58 -11.00 7.17 3.56
CA VAL A 58 -9.91 6.72 4.44
C VAL A 58 -8.67 7.60 4.31
N LEU A 59 -8.34 8.05 3.10
CA LEU A 59 -7.24 8.99 2.88
C LEU A 59 -7.50 10.35 3.53
N GLU A 60 -8.74 10.83 3.46
CA GLU A 60 -9.17 12.09 4.08
C GLU A 60 -9.13 11.99 5.61
N ASP A 61 -9.61 10.89 6.19
CA ASP A 61 -9.53 10.62 7.63
C ASP A 61 -8.07 10.59 8.12
N LEU A 62 -7.18 9.93 7.38
CA LEU A 62 -5.76 9.86 7.72
C LEU A 62 -5.11 11.25 7.71
N VAL A 63 -5.40 12.07 6.70
CA VAL A 63 -4.92 13.46 6.67
C VAL A 63 -5.53 14.27 7.82
N GLY A 64 -6.82 14.07 8.12
CA GLY A 64 -7.54 14.74 9.20
C GLY A 64 -6.95 14.48 10.59
N VAL A 65 -6.42 13.28 10.84
CA VAL A 65 -5.70 12.94 12.09
C VAL A 65 -4.22 13.32 12.08
N GLY A 66 -3.75 14.02 11.05
CA GLY A 66 -2.39 14.55 10.96
C GLY A 66 -1.37 13.61 10.31
N TYR A 67 -1.83 12.54 9.63
CA TYR A 67 -0.94 11.67 8.86
C TYR A 67 -0.41 12.40 7.63
N ARG A 68 0.91 12.34 7.42
CA ARG A 68 1.58 13.11 6.35
C ARG A 68 1.58 12.33 5.04
N LEU A 69 0.57 12.57 4.21
CA LEU A 69 0.51 12.07 2.83
C LEU A 69 0.85 13.18 1.84
N SER A 70 1.76 12.91 0.91
CA SER A 70 2.01 13.84 -0.19
C SER A 70 0.84 13.80 -1.18
N ARG A 71 0.53 14.94 -1.82
CA ARG A 71 -0.51 14.99 -2.88
C ARG A 71 -0.24 13.96 -3.98
N GLN A 72 1.01 13.82 -4.40
CA GLN A 72 1.42 12.82 -5.39
C GLN A 72 1.07 11.39 -4.98
N LEU A 73 1.19 11.05 -3.69
CA LEU A 73 0.84 9.73 -3.18
C LEU A 73 -0.68 9.54 -3.17
N ILE A 74 -1.44 10.54 -2.68
CA ILE A 74 -2.91 10.53 -2.69
C ILE A 74 -3.44 10.31 -4.12
N ASP A 75 -2.98 11.14 -5.06
CA ASP A 75 -3.41 11.05 -6.46
C ASP A 75 -3.01 9.71 -7.10
N GLY A 76 -1.83 9.20 -6.74
CA GLY A 76 -1.38 7.88 -7.17
C GLY A 76 -2.25 6.74 -6.67
N ILE A 77 -2.73 6.82 -5.42
CA ILE A 77 -3.64 5.84 -4.83
C ILE A 77 -5.02 5.93 -5.50
N ARG A 78 -5.59 7.14 -5.61
CA ARG A 78 -6.88 7.39 -6.28
C ARG A 78 -6.91 6.81 -7.70
N ARG A 79 -5.92 7.17 -8.55
CA ARG A 79 -5.78 6.61 -9.90
C ARG A 79 -5.73 5.08 -9.94
N ARG A 80 -5.02 4.46 -8.99
CA ARG A 80 -4.92 2.98 -8.92
C ARG A 80 -6.18 2.32 -8.36
N ALA A 81 -6.93 3.05 -7.54
CA ALA A 81 -8.22 2.65 -7.03
C ALA A 81 -9.36 2.90 -8.03
N ASN A 82 -9.10 3.57 -9.16
CA ASN A 82 -10.11 4.01 -10.11
C ASN A 82 -11.14 4.96 -9.47
N GLU A 83 -10.64 5.88 -8.65
CA GLU A 83 -11.29 7.04 -8.04
C GLU A 83 -10.53 8.31 -8.46
#